data_AF-A0A0R1UVU9-F1
#
_entry.id   AF-A0A0R1UVU9-F1
#
_cell.length_a   1.000
_cell.length_b   1.000
_cell.length_c   1.000
_cell.angle_alpha   90.00
_cell.angle_beta   90.00
_cell.angle_gamma   90.00
#
_symmetry.space_group_name_H-M   'P 1'
#
loop_
_entity.id
_entity.type
_entity.pdbx_description
1 polymer ?
#
loop_
_entity_poly.entity_id
_entity_poly.type
_entity_poly.pdbx_seq_one_letter_code
_entity_poly.pdbx_strand_id
1 'polypeptide(L)' 'MNTFSELALELIEFEKATQLNDNEVALGSQLSVERVHDLKSSASSNPTDEEVALLRRFMQAYPG' A
#
# COMPACT_ATOMS: atom_id res chain seq x y z
N MET A 1 9.39 11.67 15.41
CA MET A 1 8.12 10.93 15.22
C MET A 1 7.94 10.79 13.72
N ASN A 2 7.97 9.58 13.20
CA ASN A 2 7.74 9.33 11.77
C ASN A 2 6.25 9.52 11.50
N THR A 3 5.89 10.62 10.85
CA THR A 3 4.50 10.87 10.46
C THR A 3 4.20 10.04 9.22
N PHE A 4 3.68 8.82 9.41
CA PHE A 4 3.15 8.02 8.31
C PHE A 4 1.77 8.54 7.91
N SER A 5 1.49 8.57 6.61
CA SER A 5 0.15 8.86 6.09
C SER A 5 -0.83 7.76 6.50
N GLU A 6 -2.13 8.05 6.62
CA GLU A 6 -3.16 7.05 6.95
C GLU A 6 -3.11 5.84 5.99
N LEU A 7 -2.97 6.09 4.68
CA LEU A 7 -2.80 5.03 3.68
C LEU A 7 -1.57 4.14 3.94
N ALA A 8 -0.46 4.73 4.38
CA ALA A 8 0.76 3.99 4.66
C ALA A 8 0.56 3.02 5.84
N LEU A 9 -0.14 3.48 6.88
CA LEU A 9 -0.50 2.65 8.03
C LEU A 9 -1.47 1.52 7.61
N GLU A 10 -2.52 1.85 6.87
CA GLU A 10 -3.48 0.87 6.33
C GLU A 10 -2.76 -0.23 5.53
N LEU A 11 -1.81 0.16 4.68
CA LEU A 11 -1.08 -0.78 3.84
C LEU A 11 -0.13 -1.68 4.64
N ILE A 12 0.59 -1.11 5.61
CA ILE A 12 1.46 -1.88 6.52
C ILE A 12 0.64 -2.88 7.35
N GLU A 13 -0.52 -2.48 7.85
CA GLU A 13 -1.41 -3.37 8.60
C GLU A 13 -1.99 -4.48 7.71
N PHE A 14 -2.38 -4.15 6.48
CA PHE A 14 -2.86 -5.13 5.51
C PHE A 14 -1.81 -6.19 5.17
N GLU A 15 -0.58 -5.77 4.86
CA GLU A 15 0.54 -6.69 4.61
C GLU A 15 0.81 -7.60 5.80
N LYS A 16 0.78 -7.05 7.02
CA LYS A 16 0.95 -7.85 8.25
C LYS A 16 -0.18 -8.86 8.45
N ALA A 17 -1.43 -8.46 8.19
CA ALA A 17 -2.59 -9.32 8.39
C ALA A 17 -2.67 -10.45 7.36
N THR A 18 -2.26 -10.18 6.12
CA THR A 18 -2.31 -11.12 4.99
C THR A 18 -0.99 -11.85 4.73
N GLN A 19 0.07 -11.51 5.48
CA GLN A 19 1.44 -11.97 5.28
C GLN A 19 1.99 -11.71 3.87
N LEU A 20 1.47 -10.70 3.19
CA LEU A 20 1.95 -10.25 1.89
C LEU A 20 3.18 -9.39 2.04
N ASN A 21 3.99 -9.37 0.98
CA ASN A 21 5.14 -8.47 0.85
C ASN A 21 4.88 -7.44 -0.25
N ASP A 22 5.77 -6.45 -0.36
CA ASP A 22 5.66 -5.33 -1.31
C ASP A 22 5.45 -5.81 -2.75
N ASN A 23 6.06 -6.94 -3.14
CA ASN A 23 5.91 -7.51 -4.48
C ASN A 23 4.49 -8.02 -4.73
N GLU A 24 3.92 -8.76 -3.78
CA GLU A 24 2.56 -9.29 -3.90
C GLU A 24 1.52 -8.16 -3.91
N VAL A 25 1.71 -7.14 -3.07
CA VAL A 25 0.85 -5.96 -3.05
C VAL A 25 0.96 -5.17 -4.35
N ALA A 26 2.18 -4.96 -4.85
CA ALA A 26 2.43 -4.29 -6.12
C ALA A 26 1.74 -5.03 -7.28
N LEU A 27 1.90 -6.36 -7.33
CA LEU A 27 1.27 -7.20 -8.34
C LEU A 27 -0.26 -7.11 -8.27
N GLY A 28 -0.84 -7.20 -7.07
CA GLY A 28 -2.28 -7.18 -6.86
C GLY A 28 -2.94 -5.81 -7.10
N SER A 29 -2.23 -4.72 -6.81
CA SER A 29 -2.68 -3.34 -7.02
C SER A 29 -2.30 -2.77 -8.37
N GLN A 30 -1.55 -3.52 -9.20
CA GLN A 30 -1.00 -3.05 -10.47
C GLN A 30 -0.09 -1.81 -10.31
N LEU A 31 0.57 -1.68 -9.16
CA LEU A 31 1.56 -0.65 -8.89
C LEU A 31 2.97 -1.25 -9.02
N SER A 32 3.97 -0.38 -9.15
CA SER A 32 5.37 -0.81 -9.04
C SER A 32 5.73 -1.10 -7.58
N VAL A 33 6.62 -2.06 -7.36
CA VAL A 33 7.16 -2.41 -6.03
C VAL A 33 7.80 -1.20 -5.36
N GLU A 34 8.60 -0.45 -6.12
CA GLU A 34 9.19 0.81 -5.67
C GLU A 34 8.12 1.81 -5.23
N ARG A 35 6.97 1.84 -5.92
CA ARG A 35 5.88 2.75 -5.60
C ARG A 35 5.17 2.34 -4.32
N VAL A 36 4.90 1.04 -4.13
CA VAL A 36 4.36 0.50 -2.86
C VAL A 36 5.31 0.82 -1.71
N HIS A 37 6.62 0.65 -1.90
CA HIS A 37 7.62 0.98 -0.89
C HIS A 37 7.64 2.48 -0.55
N ASP A 38 7.61 3.33 -1.57
CA ASP A 38 7.60 4.78 -1.43
C ASP A 38 6.33 5.30 -0.72
N LEU A 39 5.17 4.69 -0.99
CA LEU A 39 3.91 4.98 -0.29
C LEU A 39 3.92 4.55 1.18
N LYS A 40 4.68 3.51 1.54
CA LYS A 40 4.86 3.09 2.95
C LYS A 40 5.94 3.88 3.67
N SER A 41 6.88 4.47 2.93
CA SER A 41 7.93 5.29 3.50
C SER A 41 7.36 6.57 4.10
N SER A 42 7.89 7.00 5.23
CA SER A 42 7.49 8.27 5.88
C SER A 42 7.89 9.51 5.06
N ALA A 43 8.57 9.33 3.92
CA ALA A 43 9.07 10.39 3.08
C ALA A 43 8.01 10.86 2.08
N SER A 44 7.04 11.64 2.57
CA SER A 44 6.29 12.65 1.79
C SER A 44 5.76 12.24 0.42
N SER A 45 5.41 10.97 0.24
CA SER A 45 4.83 10.55 -1.02
C SER A 45 3.35 10.81 -0.97
N ASN A 46 2.89 11.78 -1.75
CA ASN A 46 1.47 12.09 -1.87
C ASN A 46 0.90 11.07 -2.87
N PRO A 47 0.15 10.05 -2.42
CA PRO A 47 -0.51 9.15 -3.35
C PRO A 47 -1.47 9.95 -4.22
N THR A 48 -1.52 9.62 -5.49
CA THR A 48 -2.59 10.10 -6.38
C THR A 48 -3.88 9.35 -6.07
N ASP A 49 -5.04 9.96 -6.36
CA ASP A 49 -6.34 9.32 -6.15
C ASP A 49 -6.48 7.96 -6.87
N GLU A 50 -5.86 7.81 -8.04
CA GLU A 50 -5.83 6.53 -8.77
C GLU A 50 -5.06 5.45 -7.99
N GLU A 51 -3.91 5.78 -7.42
CA GLU A 51 -3.11 4.83 -6.62
C GLU A 51 -3.84 4.41 -5.35
N VAL A 52 -4.51 5.36 -4.69
CA VAL A 52 -5.36 5.07 -3.53
C VAL A 52 -6.49 4.12 -3.95
N ALA A 53 -7.17 4.40 -5.07
CA ALA A 53 -8.27 3.57 -5.55
C ALA A 53 -7.81 2.16 -5.91
N LEU A 54 -6.66 2.00 -6.58
CA LEU A 54 -6.08 0.71 -6.94
C LEU A 54 -5.72 -0.12 -5.70
N LEU A 55 -5.00 0.47 -4.74
CA LEU A 55 -4.64 -0.18 -3.49
C LEU A 55 -5.87 -0.59 -2.68
N ARG A 56 -6.83 0.32 -2.50
CA ARG A 56 -8.05 0.03 -1.74
C ARG A 56 -8.90 -1.04 -2.42
N ARG A 57 -9.02 -1.00 -3.75
CA ARG A 57 -9.74 -2.02 -4.51
C ARG A 57 -9.09 -3.40 -4.31
N PHE A 58 -7.77 -3.47 -4.36
CA PHE A 58 -7.04 -4.71 -4.10
C PHE A 58 -7.27 -5.20 -2.66
N MET A 59 -7.06 -4.33 -1.66
CA MET A 59 -7.24 -4.67 -0.25
C MET A 59 -8.65 -5.15 0.08
N GLN A 60 -9.69 -4.55 -0.52
CA GLN A 60 -11.09 -4.94 -0.35
C GLN A 60 -11.45 -6.24 -1.07
N ALA A 61 -10.80 -6.51 -2.22
CA ALA A 61 -11.05 -7.69 -3.01
C ALA A 61 -10.25 -8.91 -2.54
N TYR A 62 -9.24 -8.72 -1.68
CA TYR A 62 -8.38 -9.79 -1.20
C TYR A 62 -9.14 -10.71 -0.23
N PRO A 63 -9.40 -11.97 -0.60
CA PRO A 63 -10.00 -12.94 0.30
C PRO A 63 -8.89 -13.47 1.21
N GLY A 64 -8.69 -12.82 2.36
CA GLY A 64 -7.73 -13.23 3.38
C GLY A 64 -7.92 -14.66 3.86
#